data_AF-A0A2D3LAM0-F1
#
_entry.id   AF-A0A2D3LAM0-F1
#
_cell.length_a   1.000
_cell.length_b   1.000
_cell.length_c   1.000
_cell.angle_alpha   90.00
_cell.angle_beta   90.00
_cell.angle_gamma   90.00
#
_symmetry.space_group_name_H-M   'P 1'
#
loop_
_entity.id
_entity.type
_entity.pdbx_description
1 polymer ?
#
loop_
_entity_poly.entity_id
_entity_poly.type
_entity_poly.pdbx_seq_one_letter_code
_entity_poly.pdbx_strand_id
1 'polypeptide(L)'
;MKNNCWVYILRNESGEFIIGFSLEMDKKFTEISTRKEKLSYLRPFEKPFDGLAHKHLLDSLSKDTINFLVQRNRERTEIYKEVFRKT
;
A
#
# COMPACT_ATOMS: atom_id res chain seq x y z
N MET A 1 -8.49 -1.33 15.52
CA MET A 1 -7.39 -2.03 14.81
C MET A 1 -6.07 -1.55 15.39
N LYS A 2 -5.64 -2.09 16.54
CA LYS A 2 -4.38 -1.65 17.18
C LYS A 2 -3.27 -2.61 16.77
N ASN A 3 -2.21 -2.05 16.17
CA ASN A 3 -0.91 -2.67 15.87
C ASN A 3 -0.71 -3.34 14.51
N ASN A 4 -1.61 -3.18 13.54
CA ASN A 4 -1.31 -3.64 12.18
C ASN A 4 -0.36 -2.66 11.48
N CYS A 5 0.74 -3.18 10.94
CA CYS A 5 1.55 -2.47 9.98
C CYS A 5 0.97 -2.65 8.57
N TRP A 6 1.32 -1.73 7.68
CA TRP A 6 0.74 -1.67 6.35
C TRP A 6 1.83 -1.58 5.30
N VAL A 7 1.67 -2.37 4.24
CA VAL A 7 2.46 -2.23 3.02
C VAL A 7 1.55 -1.65 1.95
N TYR A 8 2.05 -0.66 1.22
CA TYR A 8 1.31 0.03 0.19
C TYR A 8 2.15 0.25 -1.07
N ILE A 9 1.46 0.36 -2.21
CA ILE A 9 2.06 0.79 -3.47
C ILE A 9 1.30 2.03 -3.94
N LEU A 10 2.03 3.12 -4.11
CA LEU A 10 1.54 4.33 -4.77
C LEU A 10 1.95 4.30 -6.23
N ARG A 11 1.11 4.94 -7.05
CA ARG A 11 1.45 5.26 -8.43
C ARG A 11 1.50 6.77 -8.57
N ASN A 12 2.65 7.29 -8.98
CA ASN A 12 2.79 8.72 -9.30
C ASN A 12 2.23 9.01 -10.69
N GLU A 13 2.17 10.30 -11.06
CA GLU A 13 1.67 10.74 -12.37
C GLU A 13 2.51 10.21 -13.54
N SER A 14 3.81 9.99 -13.32
CA SER A 14 4.73 9.38 -14.29
C SER A 14 4.55 7.86 -14.44
N GLY A 15 3.66 7.24 -13.67
CA GLY A 15 3.35 5.81 -13.72
C GLY A 15 4.33 4.92 -12.95
N GLU A 16 5.28 5.51 -12.22
CA GLU A 16 6.23 4.78 -11.37
C GLU A 16 5.57 4.31 -10.08
N PHE A 17 6.09 3.20 -9.56
CA PHE A 17 5.63 2.61 -8.31
C PHE A 17 6.51 3.05 -7.15
N ILE A 18 5.86 3.55 -6.10
CA ILE A 18 6.50 3.83 -4.83
C ILE A 18 5.97 2.81 -3.82
N ILE A 19 6.84 1.91 -3.37
CA ILE A 19 6.50 0.87 -2.41
C ILE A 19 6.88 1.36 -1.01
N GLY A 20 5.92 1.32 -0.10
CA GLY A 20 6.10 1.85 1.24
C GLY A 20 5.60 0.91 2.34
N PHE A 21 6.11 1.15 3.54
CA PHE A 21 5.71 0.50 4.77
C PHE A 21 5.31 1.58 5.79
N SER A 22 4.24 1.39 6.54
CA SER A 22 3.83 2.33 7.59
C SER A 22 3.22 1.60 8.79
N LEU A 23 3.52 2.09 9.99
CA LEU A 23 2.83 1.73 11.23
C LEU A 23 1.64 2.65 11.50
N GLU A 24 1.64 3.86 10.91
CA GLU A 24 0.61 4.88 11.08
C GLU A 24 -0.05 5.16 9.72
N MET A 25 -0.84 4.20 9.25
CA MET A 25 -1.43 4.28 7.91
C MET A 25 -2.45 5.40 7.77
N ASP A 26 -3.16 5.78 8.85
CA ASP A 26 -4.13 6.89 8.83
C ASP A 26 -3.46 8.22 8.44
N LYS A 27 -2.35 8.56 9.10
CA LYS A 27 -1.56 9.77 8.79
C LYS A 27 -1.04 9.73 7.36
N LYS A 28 -0.50 8.57 6.95
CA LYS A 28 0.05 8.40 5.61
C LYS A 28 -1.03 8.51 4.53
N PHE A 29 -2.23 7.99 4.79
CA PHE A 29 -3.35 8.05 3.86
C PHE A 29 -3.79 9.50 3.59
N THR A 30 -3.85 10.33 4.64
CA THR A 30 -4.11 11.77 4.52
C THR A 30 -3.02 12.46 3.69
N GLU A 31 -1.74 12.18 3.94
CA GLU A 31 -0.63 12.71 3.13
C GLU A 31 -0.74 12.33 1.65
N ILE A 32 -0.97 11.04 1.36
CA ILE A 32 -1.13 10.52 -0.01
C ILE A 32 -2.26 11.26 -0.74
N SER A 33 -3.39 11.45 -0.04
CA SER A 33 -4.58 12.12 -0.59
C SER A 33 -4.29 13.58 -0.98
N THR A 34 -3.36 14.26 -0.28
CA THR A 34 -2.96 15.63 -0.63
C THR A 34 -1.97 15.72 -1.80
N ARG A 35 -1.15 14.69 -2.04
CA ARG A 35 -0.06 14.70 -3.02
C ARG A 35 -0.46 14.25 -4.44
N LYS A 36 -1.75 14.04 -4.71
CA LYS A 36 -2.30 13.45 -5.96
C LYS A 36 -1.75 12.06 -6.31
N GLU A 37 -1.05 11.40 -5.39
CA GLU A 37 -0.54 10.05 -5.60
C GLU A 37 -1.68 9.03 -5.50
N LYS A 38 -1.72 8.07 -6.42
CA LYS A 38 -2.78 7.05 -6.41
C LYS A 38 -2.35 5.84 -5.62
N LEU A 39 -2.95 5.64 -4.44
CA LEU A 39 -2.83 4.38 -3.69
C LEU A 39 -3.41 3.22 -4.51
N SER A 40 -2.54 2.36 -5.02
CA SER A 40 -2.89 1.29 -5.98
C SER A 40 -2.91 -0.10 -5.34
N TYR A 41 -2.18 -0.30 -4.25
CA TYR A 41 -2.18 -1.51 -3.44
C TYR A 41 -2.11 -1.16 -1.97
N LEU A 42 -2.82 -1.91 -1.14
CA LEU A 42 -2.77 -1.78 0.31
C LEU A 42 -2.98 -3.14 0.96
N ARG A 43 -2.13 -3.51 1.92
CA ARG A 43 -2.25 -4.76 2.67
C ARG A 43 -1.84 -4.59 4.13
N PRO A 44 -2.69 -5.02 5.08
CA PRO A 44 -2.33 -5.07 6.49
C PRO A 44 -1.52 -6.32 6.82
N PHE A 45 -0.67 -6.19 7.83
CA PHE A 45 0.11 -7.25 8.45
C PHE A 45 0.06 -7.09 9.96
N GLU A 46 -0.08 -8.20 10.69
CA GLU A 46 -0.08 -8.19 12.16
C GLU A 46 1.32 -7.99 12.73
N LYS A 47 2.34 -8.52 12.05
CA LYS A 47 3.74 -8.45 12.48
C LYS A 47 4.53 -7.49 11.59
N PRO A 48 5.24 -6.50 12.17
CA PRO A 48 6.12 -5.60 11.43
C PRO A 48 7.13 -6.32 10.53
N PHE A 49 7.70 -7.42 11.02
CA PHE A 49 8.66 -8.23 10.26
C PHE A 49 8.07 -8.77 8.96
N ASP A 50 6.87 -9.33 9.01
CA ASP A 50 6.19 -9.89 7.83
C ASP A 50 5.87 -8.80 6.81
N GLY A 51 5.47 -7.61 7.28
CA GLY A 51 5.26 -6.44 6.43
C GLY A 51 6.54 -5.95 5.76
N LEU A 52 7.65 -5.89 6.50
CA LEU A 52 8.96 -5.51 5.94
C LEU A 52 9.46 -6.54 4.93
N ALA A 53 9.38 -7.84 5.24
CA ALA A 53 9.74 -8.91 4.32
C ALA A 53 8.91 -8.83 3.03
N HIS A 54 7.61 -8.56 3.15
CA HIS A 54 6.75 -8.36 1.99
C HIS A 54 7.17 -7.14 1.16
N LYS A 55 7.47 -6.01 1.81
CA LYS A 55 7.95 -4.79 1.13
C LYS A 55 9.25 -5.05 0.37
N HIS A 56 10.23 -5.73 0.99
CA HIS A 56 11.49 -6.10 0.33
C HIS A 56 11.28 -7.05 -0.86
N LEU A 57 10.34 -7.98 -0.75
CA LEU A 57 9.97 -8.83 -1.88
C LEU A 57 9.43 -7.98 -3.03
N LEU A 58 8.50 -7.06 -2.77
CA LEU A 58 7.94 -6.16 -3.78
C LEU A 58 9.01 -5.29 -4.44
N ASP A 59 9.98 -4.77 -3.67
CA ASP A 59 11.10 -3.97 -4.20
C ASP A 59 11.97 -4.75 -5.20
N SER A 60 11.99 -6.08 -5.09
CA SER A 60 12.77 -6.97 -5.96
C SER A 60 12.01 -7.42 -7.21
N LEU A 61 10.71 -7.13 -7.31
CA LEU A 61 9.87 -7.56 -8.43
C LEU A 61 9.97 -6.61 -9.62
N SER A 62 9.75 -7.14 -10.82
CA SER A 62 9.63 -6.32 -12.02
C SER A 62 8.35 -5.48 -11.98
N LYS A 63 8.34 -4.38 -12.74
CA LYS A 63 7.17 -3.51 -12.90
C LYS A 63 5.94 -4.29 -13.40
N ASP A 64 6.12 -5.26 -14.28
CA ASP A 64 5.02 -6.09 -14.81
C ASP A 64 4.44 -7.01 -13.74
N THR A 65 5.28 -7.63 -12.90
CA THR A 65 4.80 -8.44 -11.79
C THR A 65 4.07 -7.60 -10.76
N ILE A 66 4.55 -6.39 -10.46
CA ILE A 66 3.84 -5.44 -9.59
C ILE A 66 2.48 -5.05 -10.18
N ASN A 67 2.41 -4.74 -11.48
CA ASN A 67 1.14 -4.45 -12.16
C ASN A 67 0.14 -5.60 -12.01
N PHE A 68 0.57 -6.83 -12.26
CA PHE A 68 -0.28 -8.02 -12.11
C PHE A 68 -0.77 -8.19 -10.66
N LEU A 69 0.12 -8.01 -9.69
CA LEU A 69 -0.21 -8.11 -8.27
C LEU A 69 -1.23 -7.05 -7.83
N VAL A 70 -1.05 -5.80 -8.28
CA VAL A 70 -1.98 -4.69 -8.06
C VAL A 70 -3.36 -5.02 -8.63
N GLN A 71 -3.42 -5.47 -9.88
CA GLN A 71 -4.69 -5.83 -10.53
C GLN A 71 -5.41 -6.96 -9.78
N ARG A 72 -4.68 -8.02 -9.40
CA ARG A 72 -5.23 -9.17 -8.68
C ARG A 72 -5.78 -8.81 -7.30
N ASN A 73 -5.22 -7.80 -6.63
CA ASN A 73 -5.60 -7.39 -5.27
C ASN A 73 -6.46 -6.11 -5.22
N ARG A 74 -7.00 -5.67 -6.36
CA ARG A 74 -7.75 -4.41 -6.48
C ARG A 74 -8.94 -4.36 -5.52
N GLU A 75 -9.77 -5.39 -5.49
CA GLU A 75 -10.96 -5.44 -4.65
C GLU A 75 -10.61 -5.35 -3.15
N ARG A 76 -9.65 -6.15 -2.69
CA ARG A 76 -9.16 -6.11 -1.30
C ARG A 76 -8.60 -4.74 -0.94
N THR A 77 -7.85 -4.14 -1.86
CA THR A 77 -7.28 -2.80 -1.65
C THR A 77 -8.38 -1.76 -1.44
N GLU A 78 -9.46 -1.79 -2.22
CA GLU A 78 -10.59 -0.87 -2.02
C GLU A 78 -11.29 -1.10 -0.67
N ILE A 79 -11.52 -2.35 -0.26
CA ILE A 79 -12.08 -2.68 1.06
C ILE A 79 -11.22 -2.06 2.18
N TYR A 80 -9.89 -2.18 2.08
CA TYR A 80 -9.00 -1.60 3.09
C TYR A 80 -9.00 -0.08 3.07
N LYS A 81 -9.12 0.56 1.90
CA LYS A 81 -9.23 2.03 1.80
C LYS A 81 -10.47 2.57 2.50
N GLU A 82 -11.59 1.84 2.45
CA GLU A 82 -12.83 2.27 3.12
C GLU A 82 -12.66 2.42 4.64
N VAL A 83 -11.79 1.62 5.26
CA VAL A 83 -11.46 1.75 6.68
C VAL A 83 -10.92 3.15 6.99
N PHE A 84 -10.06 3.69 6.13
CA PHE A 84 -9.41 4.99 6.31
C PHE A 84 -10.27 6.18 5.91
N ARG A 85 -11.34 5.96 5.12
CA ARG A 85 -12.28 7.02 4.71
C ARG A 85 -13.36 7.31 5.76
N LYS A 86 -13.63 6.37 6.66
CA LYS A 86 -14.69 6.46 7.68
C LYS A 86 -14.20 7.02 9.03
N THR A 87 -12.94 7.43 9.10
CA THR A 87 -12.29 8.03 10.28
C THR A 87 -12.10 9.52 10.06
#